data_AF-A0A1L7D0S6-F1
#
_entry.id   AF-A0A1L7D0S6-F1
#
_cell.length_a   1.000
_cell.length_b   1.000
_cell.length_c   1.000
_cell.angle_alpha   90.00
_cell.angle_beta   90.00
_cell.angle_gamma   90.00
#
_symmetry.space_group_name_H-M   'P 1'
#
loop_
_entity.id
_entity.type
_entity.pdbx_description
1 polymer ?
#
loop_
_entity_poly.entity_id
_entity_poly.type
_entity_poly.pdbx_seq_one_letter_code
_entity_poly.pdbx_strand_id
1 'polypeptide(L)'
;MWFDGYHQQFGNRLEEFLSTAVPTALAELTNAQQQHVTDGAGEFPVEILLGILNSEHSYEDKVTRILVITGTWLNAASGSQWALGPLSWANYSERVGIGVRWDEIAFAPLLITAENLIDTYPAWPGVLMEFSRMQEADRDYYRQRIQETRAGEEKETLLNPQPTQNG
;
A
#
# COMPACT_ATOMS: atom_id res chain seq x y z
N MET A 1 -16.43 10.48 -3.84
CA MET A 1 -16.11 9.16 -3.23
C MET A 1 -15.86 9.34 -1.74
N TRP A 2 -16.01 8.30 -0.91
CA TRP A 2 -15.86 8.43 0.55
C TRP A 2 -14.43 8.82 1.00
N PHE A 3 -13.42 8.50 0.18
CA PHE A 3 -12.02 8.87 0.43
C PHE A 3 -11.71 10.36 0.33
N ASP A 4 -12.50 11.13 -0.43
CA ASP A 4 -12.23 12.56 -0.66
C ASP A 4 -12.34 13.36 0.64
N GLY A 5 -13.30 12.99 1.51
CA GLY A 5 -13.45 13.60 2.83
C GLY A 5 -12.26 13.33 3.76
N TYR A 6 -11.67 12.13 3.69
CA TYR A 6 -10.48 11.80 4.47
C TYR A 6 -9.24 12.58 4.02
N HIS A 7 -9.06 12.76 2.71
CA HIS A 7 -7.94 13.55 2.20
C HIS A 7 -8.09 15.04 2.53
N GLN A 8 -9.31 15.59 2.51
CA GLN A 8 -9.55 16.96 2.94
C GLN A 8 -9.21 17.19 4.42
N GLN A 9 -9.49 16.22 5.29
CA GLN A 9 -9.29 16.37 6.74
C GLN A 9 -7.90 15.96 7.22
N PHE A 10 -7.29 14.97 6.58
CA PHE A 10 -6.06 14.34 7.06
C PHE A 10 -4.92 14.35 6.02
N GLY A 11 -5.11 14.99 4.86
CA GLY A 11 -4.14 15.01 3.75
C GLY A 11 -2.73 15.38 4.15
N ASN A 12 -2.56 16.38 5.02
CA ASN A 12 -1.25 16.79 5.54
C ASN A 12 -0.46 15.64 6.19
N ARG A 13 -1.15 14.69 6.84
CA ARG A 13 -0.50 13.52 7.45
C ARG A 13 0.04 12.56 6.40
N LEU A 14 -0.70 12.39 5.31
CA LEU A 14 -0.23 11.58 4.18
C LEU A 14 0.95 12.27 3.50
N GLU A 15 0.86 13.58 3.24
CA GLU A 15 1.96 14.35 2.67
C GLU A 15 3.23 14.26 3.51
N GLU A 16 3.14 14.47 4.83
CA GLU A 16 4.25 14.34 5.76
C GLU A 16 4.84 12.92 5.77
N PHE A 17 3.99 11.90 5.76
CA PHE A 17 4.42 10.51 5.68
C PHE A 17 5.21 10.24 4.39
N LEU A 18 4.70 10.71 3.24
CA LEU A 18 5.34 10.53 1.95
C LEU A 18 6.63 11.35 1.80
N SER A 19 6.69 12.55 2.36
CA SER A 19 7.87 13.42 2.27
C SER A 19 8.99 13.04 3.24
N THR A 20 8.65 12.37 4.33
CA THR A 20 9.58 12.16 5.45
C THR A 20 9.74 10.67 5.78
N ALA A 21 8.67 9.98 6.15
CA ALA A 21 8.76 8.61 6.64
C ALA A 21 9.16 7.62 5.55
N VAL A 22 8.56 7.73 4.35
CA VAL A 22 8.90 6.90 3.19
C VAL A 22 10.39 7.02 2.82
N PRO A 23 10.93 8.21 2.51
CA PRO A 23 12.34 8.32 2.12
C PRO A 23 13.30 7.94 3.26
N THR A 24 12.96 8.26 4.51
CA THR A 24 13.81 7.89 5.66
C THR A 24 13.94 6.38 5.80
N ALA A 25 12.82 5.64 5.79
CA ALA A 25 12.86 4.19 5.93
C ALA A 25 13.51 3.50 4.72
N LEU A 26 13.33 4.02 3.51
CA LEU A 26 13.98 3.48 2.30
C LEU A 26 15.49 3.75 2.27
N ALA A 27 15.97 4.87 2.82
CA ALA A 27 17.38 5.23 2.84
C ALA A 27 18.23 4.31 3.75
N GLU A 28 17.61 3.58 4.66
CA GLU A 28 18.30 2.63 5.54
C GLU A 28 18.44 1.24 4.93
N LEU A 29 17.77 0.98 3.81
CA LEU A 29 17.93 -0.26 3.07
C LEU A 29 19.25 -0.26 2.30
N THR A 30 19.78 -1.46 2.05
CA THR A 30 20.82 -1.62 1.03
C THR A 30 20.26 -1.26 -0.35
N ASN A 31 21.12 -0.84 -1.28
CA ASN A 31 20.69 -0.51 -2.66
C ASN A 31 19.86 -1.63 -3.31
N ALA A 32 20.22 -2.90 -3.08
CA ALA A 32 19.49 -4.04 -3.64
C ALA A 32 18.09 -4.19 -3.01
N GLN A 33 17.97 -4.01 -1.70
CA GLN A 33 16.68 -4.04 -1.00
C GLN A 33 15.80 -2.87 -1.41
N GLN A 34 16.36 -1.67 -1.47
CA GLN A 34 15.65 -0.48 -1.93
C GLN A 34 15.11 -0.71 -3.35
N GLN A 35 15.96 -1.16 -4.27
CA GLN A 35 15.56 -1.46 -5.63
C GLN A 35 14.45 -2.51 -5.69
N HIS A 36 14.57 -3.60 -4.94
CA HIS A 36 13.54 -4.65 -4.91
C HIS A 36 12.17 -4.11 -4.45
N VAL A 37 12.17 -3.22 -3.45
CA VAL A 37 10.95 -2.58 -2.93
C VAL A 37 10.39 -1.55 -3.91
N THR A 38 11.23 -0.71 -4.51
CA THR A 38 10.77 0.38 -5.40
C THR A 38 10.41 -0.08 -6.80
N ASP A 39 11.03 -1.15 -7.30
CA ASP A 39 10.70 -1.71 -8.60
C ASP A 39 9.48 -2.65 -8.50
N GLY A 40 9.11 -3.09 -7.29
CA GLY A 40 8.02 -4.04 -7.04
C GLY A 40 8.23 -5.38 -7.74
N ALA A 41 9.49 -5.73 -8.03
CA ALA A 41 9.84 -6.87 -8.85
C ALA A 41 10.04 -8.13 -7.99
N GLY A 42 9.37 -9.22 -8.38
CA GLY A 42 9.52 -10.52 -7.72
C GLY A 42 8.56 -10.73 -6.55
N GLU A 43 8.99 -11.58 -5.62
CA GLU A 43 8.23 -11.93 -4.41
C GLU A 43 8.20 -10.77 -3.41
N PHE A 44 7.36 -10.89 -2.39
CA PHE A 44 7.28 -9.91 -1.31
C PHE A 44 8.58 -9.93 -0.47
N PRO A 45 9.10 -8.76 -0.02
CA PRO A 45 10.40 -8.64 0.65
C PRO A 45 10.42 -9.14 2.10
N VAL A 46 10.15 -10.44 2.33
CA VAL A 46 10.05 -11.08 3.65
C VAL A 46 11.28 -10.82 4.51
N GLU A 47 12.48 -10.94 3.94
CA GLU A 47 13.74 -10.78 4.67
C GLU A 47 13.92 -9.38 5.26
N ILE A 48 13.40 -8.34 4.58
CA ILE A 48 13.42 -6.97 5.09
C ILE A 48 12.53 -6.87 6.32
N LEU A 49 11.30 -7.38 6.23
CA LEU A 49 10.35 -7.35 7.35
C LEU A 49 10.83 -8.19 8.53
N LEU A 50 11.43 -9.35 8.27
CA LEU A 50 12.04 -10.18 9.31
C LEU A 50 13.14 -9.43 10.07
N GLY A 51 14.00 -8.70 9.35
CA GLY A 51 15.02 -7.84 9.94
C GLY A 51 14.41 -6.75 10.83
N ILE A 52 13.34 -6.09 10.37
CA ILE A 52 12.64 -5.06 11.16
C ILE A 52 12.01 -5.66 12.42
N LEU A 53 11.31 -6.79 12.30
CA LEU A 53 10.63 -7.43 13.42
C LEU A 53 11.61 -7.82 14.54
N ASN A 54 12.78 -8.33 14.18
CA ASN A 54 13.82 -8.77 15.11
C ASN A 54 14.78 -7.65 15.57
N SER A 55 14.59 -6.41 15.11
CA SER A 55 15.43 -5.27 15.48
C SER A 55 15.11 -4.72 16.88
N GLU A 56 16.00 -3.86 17.39
CA GLU A 56 15.80 -3.08 18.63
C GLU A 56 15.01 -1.76 18.41
N HIS A 57 14.45 -1.56 17.21
CA HIS A 57 13.62 -0.39 16.92
C HIS A 57 12.40 -0.34 17.85
N SER A 58 11.90 0.88 18.14
CA SER A 58 10.66 1.03 18.90
C SER A 58 9.47 0.42 18.16
N TYR A 59 8.38 0.21 18.88
CA TYR A 59 7.15 -0.31 18.28
C TYR A 59 6.69 0.56 17.09
N GLU A 60 6.60 1.88 17.31
CA GLU A 60 6.15 2.84 16.31
C GLU A 60 7.08 2.88 15.10
N ASP A 61 8.39 2.81 15.33
CA ASP A 61 9.37 2.77 14.24
C ASP A 61 9.27 1.48 13.42
N LYS A 62 9.05 0.32 14.06
CA LYS A 62 8.75 -0.94 13.36
C LYS A 62 7.47 -0.84 12.53
N VAL A 63 6.39 -0.27 13.10
CA VAL A 63 5.11 -0.07 12.40
C VAL A 63 5.34 0.77 11.15
N THR A 64 5.99 1.93 11.31
CA THR A 64 6.28 2.85 10.20
C THR A 64 7.10 2.18 9.12
N ARG A 65 8.16 1.44 9.47
CA ARG A 65 9.01 0.75 8.49
C ARG A 65 8.24 -0.33 7.73
N ILE A 66 7.52 -1.21 8.43
CA ILE A 66 6.73 -2.28 7.79
C ILE A 66 5.69 -1.66 6.86
N LEU A 67 5.02 -0.59 7.28
CA LEU A 67 4.07 0.15 6.46
C LEU A 67 4.74 0.70 5.19
N VAL A 68 5.88 1.38 5.31
CA VAL A 68 6.62 1.94 4.16
C VAL A 68 7.03 0.85 3.19
N ILE A 69 7.67 -0.23 3.67
CA ILE A 69 8.15 -1.32 2.80
C ILE A 69 6.99 -1.98 2.07
N THR A 70 5.94 -2.34 2.80
CA THR A 70 4.76 -3.02 2.26
C THR A 70 4.05 -2.17 1.21
N GLY A 71 3.73 -0.91 1.56
CA GLY A 71 3.00 -0.04 0.65
C GLY A 71 3.82 0.43 -0.56
N THR A 72 5.13 0.64 -0.40
CA THR A 72 6.00 0.98 -1.55
C THR A 72 6.07 -0.18 -2.54
N TRP A 73 6.27 -1.41 -2.04
CA TRP A 73 6.29 -2.60 -2.88
C TRP A 73 4.94 -2.84 -3.56
N LEU A 74 3.82 -2.72 -2.83
CA LEU A 74 2.48 -2.88 -3.42
C LEU A 74 2.21 -1.85 -4.53
N ASN A 75 2.54 -0.57 -4.29
CA ASN A 75 2.36 0.48 -5.29
C ASN A 75 3.14 0.19 -6.56
N ALA A 76 4.41 -0.20 -6.42
CA ALA A 76 5.24 -0.55 -7.56
C ALA A 76 4.75 -1.83 -8.29
N ALA A 77 4.38 -2.85 -7.53
CA ALA A 77 4.09 -4.18 -8.06
C ALA A 77 2.68 -4.31 -8.66
N SER A 78 1.73 -3.48 -8.24
CA SER A 78 0.31 -3.58 -8.62
C SER A 78 -0.29 -2.32 -9.24
N GLY A 79 0.41 -1.19 -9.16
CA GLY A 79 -0.12 0.11 -9.61
C GLY A 79 -1.06 0.77 -8.61
N SER A 80 -1.13 0.29 -7.36
CA SER A 80 -1.82 1.01 -6.29
C SER A 80 -1.19 2.36 -5.99
N GLN A 81 -1.91 3.17 -5.23
CA GLN A 81 -1.46 4.46 -4.74
C GLN A 81 -1.62 4.54 -3.24
N TRP A 82 -0.73 5.28 -2.58
CA TRP A 82 -0.93 5.67 -1.19
C TRP A 82 -2.25 6.43 -1.02
N ALA A 83 -2.97 6.11 0.05
CA ALA A 83 -4.23 6.76 0.35
C ALA A 83 -4.49 6.79 1.86
N LEU A 84 -5.33 7.74 2.26
CA LEU A 84 -5.97 7.75 3.57
C LEU A 84 -7.31 7.07 3.49
N GLY A 85 -7.62 6.23 4.49
CA GLY A 85 -8.89 5.53 4.55
C GLY A 85 -9.20 5.00 5.95
N PRO A 86 -10.34 4.32 6.11
CA PRO A 86 -10.76 3.77 7.39
C PRO A 86 -9.83 2.63 7.82
N LEU A 87 -9.50 2.57 9.11
CA LEU A 87 -8.70 1.46 9.68
C LEU A 87 -9.55 0.25 10.06
N SER A 88 -10.87 0.31 9.89
CA SER A 88 -11.75 -0.84 10.03
C SER A 88 -12.58 -1.05 8.79
N TRP A 89 -12.98 -2.29 8.57
CA TRP A 89 -13.88 -2.72 7.50
C TRP A 89 -15.34 -2.26 7.71
N ALA A 90 -15.62 -1.57 8.82
CA ALA A 90 -16.94 -1.01 9.08
C ALA A 90 -17.11 0.30 8.31
N ASN A 91 -18.26 0.45 7.63
CA ASN A 91 -18.70 1.73 7.11
C ASN A 91 -18.68 2.75 8.26
N TYR A 92 -18.05 3.92 8.08
CA TYR A 92 -17.94 4.98 9.08
C TYR A 92 -16.91 4.79 10.21
N SER A 93 -15.80 4.09 9.98
CA SER A 93 -14.67 4.10 10.93
C SER A 93 -14.21 5.53 11.24
N GLU A 94 -14.26 5.93 12.51
CA GLU A 94 -13.67 7.19 13.00
C GLU A 94 -12.15 7.16 12.98
N ARG A 95 -11.56 5.96 12.96
CA ARG A 95 -10.11 5.76 12.89
C ARG A 95 -9.67 5.77 11.45
N VAL A 96 -8.88 6.76 11.09
CA VAL A 96 -8.30 6.96 9.76
C VAL A 96 -6.82 6.66 9.81
N GLY A 97 -6.30 6.00 8.79
CA GLY A 97 -4.87 5.81 8.65
C GLY A 97 -4.44 5.54 7.22
N ILE A 98 -3.14 5.30 7.08
CA ILE A 98 -2.46 5.19 5.80
C ILE A 98 -2.57 3.75 5.30
N GLY A 99 -2.87 3.63 4.02
CA GLY A 99 -2.96 2.37 3.31
C GLY A 99 -2.65 2.54 1.84
N VAL A 100 -3.06 1.55 1.04
CA VAL A 100 -3.00 1.62 -0.41
C VAL A 100 -4.39 1.46 -1.01
N ARG A 101 -4.63 2.14 -2.13
CA ARG A 101 -5.85 2.02 -2.93
C ARG A 101 -5.54 1.56 -4.35
N TRP A 102 -6.41 0.74 -4.92
CA TRP A 102 -6.39 0.33 -6.32
C TRP A 102 -7.54 1.02 -7.04
N ASP A 103 -7.29 2.25 -7.52
CA ASP A 103 -8.31 3.13 -8.10
C ASP A 103 -9.59 3.16 -7.24
N GLU A 104 -10.76 2.93 -7.85
CA GLU A 104 -12.06 2.82 -7.15
C GLU A 104 -12.40 1.38 -6.70
N ILE A 105 -11.50 0.43 -6.93
CA ILE A 105 -11.77 -1.00 -6.75
C ILE A 105 -11.73 -1.37 -5.26
N ALA A 106 -10.68 -0.96 -4.55
CA ALA A 106 -10.44 -1.36 -3.18
C ALA A 106 -9.45 -0.47 -2.44
N PHE A 107 -9.48 -0.58 -1.11
CA PHE A 107 -8.52 0.02 -0.18
C PHE A 107 -8.07 -1.02 0.84
N ALA A 108 -6.77 -1.09 1.09
CA ALA A 108 -6.17 -1.91 2.14
C ALA A 108 -5.59 -1.02 3.25
N PRO A 109 -6.06 -1.15 4.51
CA PRO A 109 -5.57 -0.36 5.64
C PRO A 109 -4.23 -0.93 6.13
N LEU A 110 -3.13 -0.52 5.50
CA LEU A 110 -1.81 -1.09 5.81
C LEU A 110 -1.31 -0.75 7.22
N LEU A 111 -1.69 0.39 7.80
CA LEU A 111 -1.27 0.76 9.16
C LEU A 111 -1.67 -0.30 10.20
N ILE A 112 -2.96 -0.66 10.27
CA ILE A 112 -3.44 -1.69 11.22
C ILE A 112 -2.89 -3.08 10.87
N THR A 113 -2.62 -3.33 9.58
CA THR A 113 -2.03 -4.59 9.12
C THR A 113 -0.59 -4.73 9.63
N ALA A 114 0.19 -3.64 9.65
CA ALA A 114 1.53 -3.59 10.22
C ALA A 114 1.53 -3.74 11.75
N GLU A 115 0.63 -3.04 12.45
CA GLU A 115 0.44 -3.17 13.91
C GLU A 115 0.15 -4.63 14.29
N ASN A 116 -0.82 -5.27 13.61
CA ASN A 116 -1.19 -6.66 13.85
C ASN A 116 -0.03 -7.63 13.59
N LEU A 117 0.79 -7.39 12.57
CA LEU A 117 1.97 -8.22 12.29
C LEU A 117 2.96 -8.18 13.46
N ILE A 118 3.28 -6.98 13.96
CA ILE A 118 4.21 -6.80 15.07
C ILE A 118 3.67 -7.43 16.35
N ASP A 119 2.39 -7.25 16.64
CA ASP A 119 1.74 -7.78 17.84
C ASP A 119 1.69 -9.32 17.83
N THR A 120 1.48 -9.91 16.65
CA THR A 120 1.27 -11.36 16.51
C THR A 120 2.58 -12.14 16.39
N TYR A 121 3.58 -11.57 15.72
CA TYR A 121 4.82 -12.25 15.36
C TYR A 121 5.56 -12.91 16.55
N PRO A 122 5.69 -12.29 17.74
CA PRO A 122 6.37 -12.91 18.88
C PRO A 122 5.71 -14.21 19.36
N ALA A 123 4.38 -14.30 19.26
CA ALA A 123 3.63 -15.48 19.66
C ALA A 123 3.52 -16.51 18.52
N TRP A 124 3.51 -16.05 17.26
CA TRP A 124 3.38 -16.89 16.09
C TRP A 124 4.20 -16.35 14.91
N PRO A 125 5.49 -16.75 14.80
CA PRO A 125 6.36 -16.28 13.71
C PRO A 125 5.86 -16.62 12.30
N GLY A 126 5.03 -17.66 12.17
CA GLY A 126 4.40 -18.06 10.91
C GLY A 126 3.47 -17.01 10.30
N VAL A 127 3.01 -16.04 11.10
CA VAL A 127 2.18 -14.92 10.62
C VAL A 127 2.90 -14.08 9.56
N LEU A 128 4.23 -14.02 9.56
CA LEU A 128 5.00 -13.29 8.55
C LEU A 128 4.83 -13.91 7.15
N MET A 129 4.80 -15.23 7.06
CA MET A 129 4.58 -15.92 5.78
C MET A 129 3.14 -15.75 5.29
N GLU A 130 2.17 -15.75 6.20
CA GLU A 130 0.78 -15.46 5.85
C GLU A 130 0.61 -14.02 5.37
N PHE A 131 1.19 -13.06 6.09
CA PHE A 131 1.22 -11.65 5.72
C PHE A 131 1.79 -11.48 4.32
N SER A 132 2.95 -12.08 4.04
CA SER A 132 3.61 -12.06 2.73
C SER A 132 2.70 -12.56 1.62
N ARG A 133 2.11 -13.75 1.82
CA ARG A 133 1.20 -14.38 0.84
C ARG A 133 -0.03 -13.52 0.58
N MET A 134 -0.55 -12.82 1.59
CA MET A 134 -1.68 -11.90 1.43
C MET A 134 -1.29 -10.71 0.55
N GLN A 135 -0.12 -10.10 0.76
CA GLN A 135 0.33 -8.96 -0.06
C GLN A 135 0.53 -9.36 -1.52
N GLU A 136 1.07 -10.56 -1.78
CA GLU A 136 1.21 -11.09 -3.14
C GLU A 136 -0.13 -11.40 -3.79
N ALA A 137 -1.08 -11.97 -3.05
CA ALA A 137 -2.42 -12.22 -3.54
C ALA A 137 -3.15 -10.92 -3.91
N ASP A 138 -3.04 -9.89 -3.06
CA ASP A 138 -3.60 -8.56 -3.33
C ASP A 138 -2.94 -7.93 -4.56
N ARG A 139 -1.60 -7.98 -4.64
CA ARG A 139 -0.85 -7.51 -5.81
C ARG A 139 -1.40 -8.13 -7.09
N ASP A 140 -1.45 -9.47 -7.15
CA ASP A 140 -1.80 -10.19 -8.37
C ASP A 140 -3.26 -9.95 -8.77
N TYR A 141 -4.17 -10.03 -7.79
CA TYR A 141 -5.59 -9.83 -8.02
C TYR A 141 -5.88 -8.41 -8.53
N TYR A 142 -5.38 -7.38 -7.84
CA TYR A 142 -5.72 -6.01 -8.20
C TYR A 142 -4.95 -5.50 -9.41
N ARG A 143 -3.73 -5.97 -9.65
CA ARG A 143 -3.00 -5.69 -10.91
C ARG A 143 -3.81 -6.16 -12.11
N GLN A 144 -4.34 -7.38 -12.06
CA GLN A 144 -5.18 -7.92 -13.13
C GLN A 144 -6.44 -7.06 -13.30
N ARG A 145 -7.14 -6.74 -12.21
CA ARG A 145 -8.38 -5.94 -12.25
C ARG A 145 -8.17 -4.55 -12.85
N ILE A 146 -7.10 -3.85 -12.49
CA ILE A 146 -6.78 -2.53 -13.06
C ILE A 146 -6.57 -2.63 -14.57
N GLN A 147 -5.87 -3.67 -15.04
CA GLN A 147 -5.64 -3.89 -16.48
C GLN A 147 -6.95 -4.17 -17.22
N GLU A 148 -7.85 -4.97 -16.64
CA GLU A 148 -9.17 -5.27 -17.22
C GLU A 148 -10.05 -4.01 -17.31
N THR A 149 -10.10 -3.20 -16.25
CA THR A 149 -10.85 -1.94 -16.23
C THR A 149 -10.35 -0.97 -17.31
N ARG A 150 -9.03 -0.74 -17.39
CA ARG A 150 -8.44 0.15 -18.39
C ARG A 150 -8.67 -0.32 -19.82
N ALA A 151 -8.55 -1.63 -20.08
CA ALA A 151 -8.84 -2.19 -21.39
C ALA A 151 -10.32 -2.07 -21.78
N GLY A 152 -11.23 -2.10 -20.81
CA GLY A 152 -12.66 -1.81 -21.00
C GLY A 152 -12.92 -0.36 -21.40
N GLU A 153 -12.33 0.58 -20.65
CA GLU A 153 -12.44 2.03 -20.89
C GLU A 153 -11.88 2.44 -22.26
N GLU A 154 -10.74 1.88 -22.66
CA GLU A 154 -10.14 2.11 -23.98
C GLU A 154 -11.06 1.63 -25.10
N LYS A 155 -11.67 0.44 -24.95
CA LYS A 155 -12.64 -0.08 -25.94
C LYS A 155 -13.89 0.77 -26.02
N GLU A 156 -14.41 1.23 -24.87
CA GLU A 156 -15.59 2.11 -24.84
C GLU A 156 -15.30 3.46 -25.49
N THR A 157 -14.12 4.02 -25.24
CA THR A 157 -13.66 5.28 -25.86
C THR A 157 -13.48 5.15 -27.37
N LEU A 158 -12.98 4.01 -27.85
CA LEU A 158 -12.86 3.73 -29.29
C LEU A 158 -14.21 3.50 -29.98
N LEU A 159 -15.21 2.99 -29.24
CA LEU A 159 -16.57 2.75 -29.74
C LEU A 159 -17.45 4.01 -29.70
N ASN A 160 -17.18 4.93 -28.75
CA ASN A 160 -17.85 6.21 -28.62
C ASN A 160 -16.82 7.36 -28.58
N PRO A 161 -16.17 7.69 -29.70
CA PRO A 161 -15.29 8.85 -29.75
C PRO A 161 -16.11 10.11 -29.44
N GLN A 162 -15.72 10.87 -28.40
CA GLN A 162 -16.34 12.16 -28.15
C GLN A 162 -16.22 13.04 -29.40
N PRO A 163 -17.28 13.75 -29.82
CA PRO A 163 -17.18 14.66 -30.94
C PRO A 163 -16.19 15.76 -30.56
N THR A 164 -15.09 15.85 -31.33
CA THR A 164 -14.13 16.95 -31.24
C THR A 164 -14.90 18.26 -31.29
N GLN A 165 -14.95 18.99 -30.17
CA GLN A 165 -15.39 20.37 -30.17
C GLN A 165 -14.30 21.21 -30.87
N ASN A 166 -14.45 21.34 -32.18
CA ASN A 166 -13.78 22.36 -32.95
C ASN A 166 -14.66 23.62 -32.92
N GLY A 167 -14.14 24.71 -32.36
CA GLY A 167 -14.68 26.07 -32.52
C GLY A 167 -15.15 26.73 -31.25
#